data_AF-A0A968FU33-F1
#
_entry.id   AF-A0A968FU33-F1
#
_cell.length_a   1.000
_cell.length_b   1.000
_cell.length_c   1.000
_cell.angle_alpha   90.00
_cell.angle_beta   90.00
_cell.angle_gamma   90.00
#
_symmetry.space_group_name_H-M   'P 1'
#
loop_
_entity.id
_entity.type
_entity.pdbx_description
1 polymer ?
#
loop_
_entity_poly.entity_id
_entity_poly.type
_entity_poly.pdbx_seq_one_letter_code
_entity_poly.pdbx_strand_id
1 'polypeptide(L)'
;MSHSSNQDGDYEKLSKAITEAVLSSPKVRKMVEEIQERDDICPQSFMVLVLKLESLTEGLSEVEETSEKPKKKSRRSKKETADPAQYIDGKKLSVQEIEFEEFKSKRFDAEAWLKKNGLIF
;
A
#
# COMPACT_ATOMS: atom_id res chain seq x y z
N MET A 1 -23.87 8.68 2.85
CA MET A 1 -22.52 8.89 3.41
C MET A 1 -21.60 8.81 2.22
N SER A 2 -21.17 9.97 1.73
CA SER A 2 -20.68 10.18 0.36
C SER A 2 -19.28 10.79 0.42
N HIS A 3 -18.37 10.13 1.14
CA HIS A 3 -17.03 10.65 1.39
C HIS A 3 -15.89 9.80 0.83
N SER A 4 -16.15 8.61 0.26
CA SER A 4 -15.09 7.76 -0.30
C SER A 4 -14.87 7.96 -1.80
N SER A 5 -15.89 8.31 -2.59
CA SER A 5 -15.79 8.42 -4.05
C SER A 5 -14.90 9.57 -4.55
N ASN A 6 -14.63 10.58 -3.72
CA ASN A 6 -13.71 11.68 -4.08
C ASN A 6 -12.26 11.35 -3.74
N GLN A 7 -11.99 10.46 -2.78
CA GLN A 7 -10.62 10.16 -2.35
C GLN A 7 -9.89 9.32 -3.39
N ASP A 8 -10.57 8.34 -4.00
CA ASP A 8 -9.96 7.46 -5.01
C ASP A 8 -9.48 8.23 -6.24
N GLY A 9 -10.29 9.17 -6.74
CA GLY A 9 -9.90 10.04 -7.86
C GLY A 9 -8.80 11.06 -7.50
N ASP A 10 -8.64 11.39 -6.23
CA ASP A 10 -7.57 12.30 -5.78
C ASP A 10 -6.23 11.56 -5.62
N TYR A 11 -6.25 10.29 -5.19
CA TYR A 11 -5.06 9.44 -5.21
C TYR A 11 -4.57 9.16 -6.63
N GLU A 12 -5.48 8.96 -7.58
CA GLU A 12 -5.14 8.78 -9.00
C GLU A 12 -4.53 10.04 -9.62
N LYS A 13 -5.10 11.22 -9.33
CA LYS A 13 -4.51 12.49 -9.75
C LYS A 13 -3.13 12.70 -9.14
N LEU A 14 -2.96 12.35 -7.86
CA LEU A 14 -1.69 12.45 -7.16
C LEU A 14 -0.64 11.52 -7.77
N SER A 15 -0.98 10.26 -8.05
CA SER A 15 -0.06 9.29 -8.64
C SER A 15 0.40 9.73 -10.04
N LYS A 16 -0.53 10.25 -10.84
CA LYS A 16 -0.23 10.82 -12.16
C LYS A 16 0.69 12.04 -12.05
N ALA A 17 0.39 12.97 -11.15
CA ALA A 17 1.20 14.17 -10.94
C ALA A 17 2.61 13.85 -10.44
N ILE A 18 2.77 12.86 -9.54
CA ILE A 18 4.08 12.40 -9.08
C ILE A 18 4.88 11.80 -10.23
N THR A 19 4.26 10.90 -11.01
CA THR A 19 4.92 10.26 -12.15
C THR A 19 5.36 11.29 -13.19
N GLU A 20 4.50 12.26 -13.49
CA GLU A 20 4.80 13.34 -14.42
C GLU A 20 5.92 14.25 -13.90
N ALA A 21 5.92 14.61 -12.62
CA ALA A 21 6.98 15.42 -12.01
C ALA A 21 8.35 14.71 -12.01
N VAL A 22 8.36 13.40 -11.77
CA VAL A 22 9.57 12.56 -11.83
C VAL A 22 10.10 12.50 -13.25
N LEU A 23 9.23 12.27 -14.24
CA LEU A 23 9.62 12.13 -15.65
C LEU A 23 9.93 13.47 -16.34
N SER A 24 9.43 14.59 -15.84
CA SER A 24 9.67 15.93 -16.42
C SER A 24 10.86 16.66 -15.81
N SER A 25 11.29 16.28 -14.59
CA SER A 25 12.43 16.90 -13.93
C SER A 25 13.75 16.58 -14.63
N PRO A 26 14.47 17.57 -15.20
CA PRO A 26 15.75 17.34 -15.86
C PRO A 26 16.82 16.81 -14.90
N LYS A 27 16.73 17.20 -13.62
CA LYS A 27 17.62 16.73 -12.57
C LYS A 27 17.42 15.24 -12.29
N VAL A 28 16.16 14.79 -12.22
CA VAL A 28 15.85 13.37 -11.99
C VAL A 28 16.23 12.54 -13.20
N ARG A 29 15.93 13.01 -14.42
CA ARG A 29 16.37 12.37 -15.66
C ARG A 29 17.88 12.17 -15.72
N LYS A 30 18.65 13.23 -15.42
CA LYS A 30 20.12 13.15 -15.41
C LYS A 30 20.63 12.12 -14.40
N MET A 31 20.04 12.04 -13.21
CA MET A 31 20.41 11.01 -12.23
C MET A 31 20.06 9.59 -12.71
N VAL A 32 18.93 9.41 -13.39
CA VAL A 32 18.54 8.12 -13.99
C VAL A 32 19.49 7.73 -15.12
N GLU A 33 19.87 8.67 -15.98
CA GLU A 33 20.87 8.48 -17.04
C GLU A 33 22.25 8.13 -16.45
N GLU A 34 22.70 8.84 -15.41
CA GLU A 34 23.96 8.53 -14.72
C GLU A 34 23.95 7.17 -14.03
N ILE A 35 22.80 6.70 -13.53
CA ILE A 35 22.63 5.34 -12.99
C ILE A 35 22.63 4.30 -14.12
N GLN A 36 22.01 4.61 -15.25
CA GLN A 36 21.95 3.76 -16.42
C GLN A 36 23.33 3.60 -17.08
N GLU A 37 24.13 4.67 -17.17
CA GLU A 37 25.51 4.63 -17.68
C GLU A 37 26.46 3.83 -16.79
N ARG A 38 26.13 3.67 -15.50
CA ARG A 38 26.89 2.86 -14.55
C ARG A 38 26.56 1.36 -14.61
N ASP A 39 25.66 0.95 -15.51
CA ASP A 39 25.17 -0.43 -15.65
C ASP A 39 24.52 -1.00 -14.36
N ASP A 40 24.14 -0.13 -13.42
CA ASP A 40 23.53 -0.50 -12.13
C ASP A 40 22.01 -0.77 -12.22
N ILE A 41 21.44 -0.69 -13.43
CA ILE A 41 20.09 -1.18 -13.71
C ILE A 41 20.15 -2.07 -14.94
N CYS A 42 20.02 -3.38 -14.70
CA CYS A 42 19.73 -4.31 -15.78
C CYS A 42 18.42 -3.84 -16.46
N PRO A 43 18.39 -3.63 -17.79
CA PRO A 43 17.18 -3.26 -18.53
C PRO A 43 15.97 -4.15 -18.22
N GLN A 44 16.24 -5.41 -17.83
CA GLN A 44 15.25 -6.38 -17.36
C GLN A 44 14.56 -5.93 -16.06
N SER A 45 15.29 -5.35 -15.11
CA SER A 45 14.74 -4.86 -13.84
C SER A 45 13.83 -3.64 -14.03
N PHE A 46 14.17 -2.74 -14.97
CA PHE A 46 13.33 -1.60 -15.30
C PHE A 46 12.05 -2.04 -16.03
N MET A 47 12.16 -2.97 -16.98
CA MET A 47 11.01 -3.57 -17.65
C MET A 47 10.11 -4.33 -16.65
N VAL A 48 10.69 -5.04 -15.67
CA VAL A 48 9.92 -5.69 -14.59
C VAL A 48 9.20 -4.68 -13.70
N LEU A 49 9.81 -3.52 -13.43
CA LEU A 49 9.14 -2.45 -12.68
C LEU A 49 7.95 -1.88 -13.46
N VAL A 50 8.12 -1.62 -14.75
CA VAL A 50 7.05 -1.12 -15.63
C VAL A 50 5.93 -2.15 -15.75
N LEU A 51 6.23 -3.43 -16.01
CA LEU A 51 5.23 -4.50 -16.08
C LEU A 51 4.48 -4.71 -14.75
N LYS A 52 5.17 -4.56 -13.61
CA LYS A 52 4.53 -4.62 -12.29
C LYS A 52 3.59 -3.44 -12.05
N LEU A 53 3.96 -2.25 -12.51
CA LEU A 53 3.10 -1.07 -12.45
C LEU A 53 1.87 -1.23 -13.35
N GLU A 54 2.05 -1.75 -14.57
CA GLU A 54 0.95 -2.05 -15.51
C GLU A 54 0.00 -3.11 -14.96
N SER A 55 0.52 -4.22 -14.41
CA SER A 55 -0.27 -5.29 -13.80
C SER A 55 -1.05 -4.83 -12.56
N LEU A 56 -0.48 -3.90 -11.77
CA LEU A 56 -1.18 -3.25 -10.66
C LEU A 56 -2.35 -2.40 -11.15
N THR A 57 -2.20 -1.67 -12.26
CA THR A 57 -3.29 -0.88 -12.86
C THR A 57 -4.39 -1.74 -13.50
N GLU A 58 -4.05 -2.90 -14.08
CA GLU A 58 -5.02 -3.79 -14.73
C GLU A 58 -5.93 -4.51 -13.71
N GLY A 59 -5.37 -4.95 -12.58
CA GLY A 59 -6.15 -5.55 -11.48
C GLY A 59 -7.12 -4.59 -10.78
N LEU A 60 -6.95 -3.28 -10.97
CA LEU A 60 -7.88 -2.25 -10.49
C LEU A 60 -9.06 -2.01 -11.46
N SER A 61 -8.91 -2.30 -12.75
CA SER A 61 -9.97 -2.09 -13.76
C SER A 61 -11.01 -3.23 -13.77
N GLU A 62 -10.65 -4.47 -13.41
CA GLU A 62 -11.58 -5.62 -13.45
C GLU A 62 -12.62 -5.63 -12.31
N VAL A 63 -12.47 -4.79 -11.27
CA VAL A 63 -13.43 -4.73 -10.14
C VAL A 63 -14.63 -3.81 -10.43
N GLU A 64 -14.75 -3.24 -11.64
CA GLU A 64 -15.88 -2.35 -11.99
C GLU A 64 -17.15 -3.07 -12.53
N GLU A 65 -17.14 -4.38 -12.83
CA GLU A 65 -18.28 -5.06 -13.48
C GLU A 65 -19.07 -6.06 -12.58
N THR A 66 -19.53 -5.67 -11.39
CA THR A 66 -20.66 -6.37 -10.75
C THR A 66 -21.59 -5.43 -9.99
N SER A 67 -22.29 -4.54 -10.71
CA SER A 67 -23.35 -3.71 -10.12
C SER A 67 -24.76 -4.24 -10.40
N GLU A 68 -25.10 -5.44 -9.89
CA GLU A 68 -26.52 -5.81 -9.73
C GLU A 68 -27.10 -5.18 -8.45
N LYS A 69 -28.05 -4.26 -8.63
CA LYS A 69 -28.84 -3.64 -7.56
C LYS A 69 -29.71 -4.69 -6.85
N PRO A 70 -29.89 -4.62 -5.52
CA PRO A 70 -31.27 -4.57 -5.03
C PRO A 70 -31.54 -3.59 -3.87
N LYS A 71 -32.84 -3.46 -3.61
CA LYS A 71 -33.58 -2.36 -3.00
C LYS A 71 -33.42 -2.22 -1.47
N LYS A 72 -33.58 -0.97 -1.02
CA LYS A 72 -33.74 -0.52 0.38
C LYS A 72 -34.70 -1.40 1.20
N LYS A 73 -34.27 -1.87 2.39
CA LYS A 73 -35.13 -2.03 3.58
C LYS A 73 -34.36 -1.74 4.87
N SER A 74 -35.06 -1.10 5.80
CA SER A 74 -34.62 -0.56 7.07
C SER A 74 -34.34 -1.62 8.15
N ARG A 75 -33.43 -1.35 9.10
CA ARG A 75 -33.72 -1.00 10.51
C ARG A 75 -32.43 -0.99 11.36
N ARG A 76 -32.47 -0.15 12.40
CA ARG A 76 -31.47 0.05 13.46
C ARG A 76 -30.86 -1.25 14.00
N SER A 77 -29.54 -1.24 14.20
CA SER A 77 -28.89 -1.89 15.32
C SER A 77 -27.55 -1.18 15.63
N LYS A 78 -27.20 -1.21 16.91
CA LYS A 78 -26.11 -0.48 17.57
C LYS A 78 -24.76 -0.64 16.86
N LYS A 79 -24.03 0.47 16.86
CA LYS A 79 -22.60 0.59 16.61
C LYS A 79 -21.84 -0.12 17.75
N GLU A 80 -21.27 -1.29 17.48
CA GLU A 80 -19.96 -1.63 18.02
C GLU A 80 -18.99 -1.30 16.90
N THR A 81 -18.00 -0.45 17.19
CA THR A 81 -16.85 -0.26 16.31
C THR A 81 -16.10 -1.58 16.34
N ALA A 82 -16.48 -2.50 15.44
CA ALA A 82 -15.71 -3.69 15.19
C ALA A 82 -14.31 -3.20 14.79
N ASP A 83 -13.32 -3.51 15.64
CA ASP A 83 -11.93 -3.30 15.26
C ASP A 83 -11.72 -3.94 13.89
N PRO A 84 -11.04 -3.24 12.96
CA PRO A 84 -10.81 -3.80 11.64
C PRO A 84 -10.10 -5.15 11.82
N ALA A 85 -10.63 -6.18 11.17
CA ALA A 85 -10.05 -7.51 11.22
C ALA A 85 -8.58 -7.41 10.77
N GLN A 86 -7.66 -7.82 11.65
CA GLN A 86 -6.23 -7.81 11.38
C GLN A 86 -5.81 -9.13 10.72
N TYR A 87 -4.89 -9.04 9.78
CA TYR A 87 -4.40 -10.18 9.00
C TYR A 87 -2.87 -10.18 8.94
N ILE A 88 -2.26 -11.34 9.18
CA ILE A 88 -0.82 -11.59 8.98
C ILE A 88 -0.69 -12.80 8.06
N ASP A 89 0.14 -12.71 7.01
CA ASP A 89 0.35 -13.74 6.00
C ASP A 89 -0.95 -14.27 5.35
N GLY A 90 -1.95 -13.39 5.20
CA GLY A 90 -3.26 -13.73 4.64
C GLY A 90 -4.19 -14.48 5.60
N LYS A 91 -3.78 -14.72 6.85
CA LYS A 91 -4.61 -15.35 7.89
C LYS A 91 -5.18 -14.30 8.82
N LYS A 92 -6.47 -14.44 9.16
CA LYS A 92 -7.15 -13.57 10.12
C LYS A 92 -6.64 -13.85 11.54
N LEU A 93 -6.25 -12.81 12.25
CA LEU A 93 -5.83 -12.92 13.64
C LEU A 93 -7.01 -13.17 14.58
N SER A 94 -6.77 -14.00 15.58
CA SER A 94 -7.65 -14.16 16.73
C SER A 94 -7.55 -12.96 17.69
N VAL A 95 -8.58 -12.78 18.53
CA VAL A 95 -8.58 -11.72 19.54
C VAL A 95 -7.37 -11.81 20.47
N GLN A 96 -6.97 -13.03 20.84
CA GLN A 96 -5.82 -13.26 21.72
C GLN A 96 -4.49 -12.87 21.06
N GLU A 97 -4.34 -13.10 19.76
CA GLU A 97 -3.15 -12.70 19.01
C GLU A 97 -3.05 -11.18 18.89
N ILE A 98 -4.17 -10.51 18.63
CA ILE A 98 -4.23 -9.04 18.59
C ILE A 98 -3.86 -8.44 19.96
N GLU A 99 -4.47 -8.94 21.05
CA GLU A 99 -4.15 -8.49 22.41
C GLU A 99 -2.67 -8.72 22.76
N PHE A 100 -2.12 -9.86 22.33
CA PHE A 100 -0.71 -10.17 22.54
C PHE A 100 0.22 -9.24 21.77
N GLU A 101 -0.10 -8.93 20.51
CA GLU A 101 0.65 -7.99 19.68
C GLU A 101 0.63 -6.58 20.30
N GLU A 102 -0.52 -6.10 20.73
CA GLU A 102 -0.65 -4.81 21.43
C GLU A 102 0.13 -4.78 22.74
N PHE A 103 0.12 -5.88 23.49
CA PHE A 103 0.90 -6.00 24.71
C PHE A 103 2.42 -5.96 24.42
N LYS A 104 2.86 -6.67 23.38
CA LYS A 104 4.27 -6.73 22.99
C LYS A 104 4.75 -5.41 22.42
N SER A 105 4.00 -4.79 21.51
CA SER A 105 4.37 -3.50 20.91
C SER A 105 4.62 -2.41 21.95
N LYS A 106 3.82 -2.36 23.03
CA LYS A 106 4.03 -1.43 24.16
C LYS A 106 5.30 -1.66 24.98
N ARG A 107 5.85 -2.88 24.96
CA ARG A 107 7.01 -3.29 25.79
C ARG A 107 8.25 -3.63 24.97
N PHE A 108 8.14 -3.63 23.65
CA PHE A 108 9.21 -4.03 22.77
C PHE A 108 10.16 -2.86 22.57
N ASP A 109 11.37 -3.00 23.10
CA ASP A 109 12.46 -2.09 22.82
C ASP A 109 13.15 -2.51 21.52
N ALA A 110 12.82 -1.80 20.44
CA ALA A 110 13.38 -2.07 19.13
C ALA A 110 14.90 -1.82 19.09
N GLU A 111 15.40 -0.81 19.79
CA GLU A 111 16.82 -0.46 19.78
C GLU A 111 17.65 -1.53 20.50
N ALA A 112 17.21 -1.96 21.70
CA ALA A 112 17.87 -3.04 22.43
C ALA A 112 17.82 -4.37 21.66
N TRP A 113 16.70 -4.67 20.99
CA TRP A 113 16.59 -5.85 20.14
C TRP A 113 17.54 -5.79 18.94
N LEU A 114 17.62 -4.65 18.24
CA LEU A 114 18.52 -4.46 17.10
C LEU A 114 20.00 -4.54 17.52
N LYS A 115 20.38 -3.92 18.64
CA LYS A 115 21.74 -4.01 19.22
C LYS A 115 22.11 -5.45 19.58
N LYS A 116 21.21 -6.17 20.25
CA LYS A 116 21.41 -7.58 20.62
C LYS A 116 21.66 -8.47 19.39
N ASN A 117 21.03 -8.15 18.25
CA ASN A 117 21.19 -8.90 17.01
C ASN A 117 22.29 -8.36 16.09
N GLY A 118 23.07 -7.36 16.52
CA GLY A 118 24.17 -6.79 15.75
C GLY A 118 23.73 -6.06 14.48
N LEU A 119 22.46 -5.63 14.40
CA LEU A 119 21.91 -4.90 13.27
C LEU A 119 22.21 -3.39 13.36
N ILE A 120 22.42 -2.91 14.58
CA ILE A 120 22.93 -1.56 14.89
C ILE A 120 23.99 -1.69 16.00
N PHE A 121 24.91 -0.73 16.06
CA PHE A 121 26.05 -0.73 16.98
C PHE A 121 25.85 0.24 18.15
#